data_AF-A0A838IFI1-F1
#
_entry.id   AF-A0A838IFI1-F1
#
_cell.length_a   1.000
_cell.length_b   1.000
_cell.length_c   1.000
_cell.angle_alpha   90.00
_cell.angle_beta   90.00
_cell.angle_gamma   90.00
#
_symmetry.space_group_name_H-M   'P 1'
#
loop_
_entity.id
_entity.type
_entity.pdbx_description
1 polymer ?
#
loop_
_entity_poly.entity_id
_entity_poly.type
_entity_poly.pdbx_seq_one_letter_code
_entity_poly.pdbx_strand_id
1 'polypeptide(L)'
;MACNPVFEVSSQQSPLPPAANFHLNTSCNFKCKFCFAQFDDTKAFLGGCMLSKAQQLEIIRALPSHGVEKITFVGGEPTLVPWLVELITEAKAGGMTTMIVTNGSRLSEALLDGFAGRLDWLAFSVDSADCGLNRASGRAQRGQTMAAGQILALSEQARERGLRIKLNTVVHRINALEDMSEFVGRLGPERWKIFQVLPVEGQNSGEVEELLISEAMFAAYVERHRHLEARGVRVVAENNAAMRGSYAMIDPAGRFFDNTQGGHSYSRPILEVGVGAAFSDIAFCAQRFEERGAVYDWESDIAYEPFIAISGVSGSGKDTAAEYLVNELGYKRVAIADAIKEHVGRIFGLTDAQLWGELRNEVIAEFGHSPRAIYQRFGSVCREIDPDVWLRGLLAGVEALLSEGRRVVCTDLRTHAEFEALREAGAALWRVNRRGAGAPGELGQDMTEQQARELGERDFGVVLANDGSLEELRMAVLYGARRRR
;
A
#
# COMPACT_ATOMS: atom_id res chain seq x y z
N MET A 1 7.33 24.55 -47.33
CA MET A 1 6.05 24.92 -46.70
C MET A 1 5.44 23.66 -46.13
N ALA A 2 5.66 23.41 -44.85
CA ALA A 2 5.03 22.31 -44.11
C ALA A 2 4.60 22.88 -42.76
N CYS A 3 3.31 22.77 -42.47
CA CYS A 3 2.63 23.42 -41.37
C CYS A 3 3.14 22.94 -40.01
N ASN A 4 3.64 23.87 -39.19
CA ASN A 4 3.66 23.72 -37.74
C ASN A 4 2.21 23.82 -37.23
N PRO A 5 1.70 22.87 -36.45
CA PRO A 5 0.50 23.13 -35.66
C PRO A 5 0.91 24.04 -34.51
N VAL A 6 0.56 25.31 -34.63
CA VAL A 6 0.49 26.23 -33.49
C VAL A 6 -0.62 25.69 -32.60
N PHE A 7 -0.26 25.13 -31.45
CA PHE A 7 -1.26 24.74 -30.45
C PHE A 7 -1.90 26.03 -29.92
N GLU A 8 -3.17 26.25 -30.25
CA GLU A 8 -4.00 27.27 -29.61
C GLU A 8 -4.15 26.92 -28.12
N VAL A 9 -3.52 27.73 -27.26
CA VAL A 9 -3.71 27.66 -25.82
C VAL A 9 -5.09 28.24 -25.53
N SER A 10 -6.07 27.37 -25.32
CA SER A 10 -7.41 27.72 -24.85
C SER A 10 -7.31 28.47 -23.51
N SER A 11 -7.93 29.64 -23.42
CA SER A 11 -7.95 30.52 -22.24
C SER A 11 -8.93 30.05 -21.14
N GLN A 12 -9.15 28.75 -21.01
CA GLN A 12 -9.88 28.17 -19.89
C GLN A 12 -8.86 27.73 -18.83
N GLN A 13 -9.01 28.22 -17.60
CA GLN A 13 -8.17 27.84 -16.46
C GLN A 13 -8.15 26.31 -16.35
N SER A 14 -7.06 25.68 -16.80
CA SER A 14 -6.87 24.25 -16.60
C SER A 14 -6.73 24.02 -15.09
N PRO A 15 -7.62 23.22 -14.47
CA PRO A 15 -7.49 22.89 -13.06
C PRO A 15 -6.14 22.21 -12.83
N LEU A 16 -5.55 22.39 -11.64
CA LEU A 16 -4.35 21.66 -11.29
C LEU A 16 -4.62 20.15 -11.41
N PRO A 17 -3.64 19.35 -11.83
CA PRO A 17 -3.79 17.91 -11.80
C PRO A 17 -3.93 17.44 -10.35
N PRO A 18 -4.62 16.31 -10.12
CA PRO A 18 -4.88 15.81 -8.78
C PRO A 18 -3.61 15.35 -8.03
N ALA A 19 -2.45 15.28 -8.70
CA ALA A 19 -1.16 15.00 -8.07
C ALA A 19 -0.14 16.12 -8.32
N ALA A 20 0.42 16.65 -7.23
CA ALA A 20 1.51 17.63 -7.25
C ALA A 20 2.79 17.06 -6.61
N ASN A 21 3.95 17.54 -7.05
CA ASN A 21 5.24 17.23 -6.46
C ASN A 21 5.87 18.52 -5.94
N PHE A 22 6.33 18.53 -4.70
CA PHE A 22 6.93 19.70 -4.09
C PHE A 22 8.39 19.43 -3.74
N HIS A 23 9.31 20.06 -4.47
CA HIS A 23 10.73 20.07 -4.15
C HIS A 23 10.97 21.02 -2.97
N LEU A 24 11.18 20.48 -1.77
CA LEU A 24 11.20 21.28 -0.55
C LEU A 24 12.50 22.08 -0.35
N ASN A 25 13.61 21.61 -0.91
CA ASN A 25 14.92 22.23 -0.76
C ASN A 25 15.78 22.03 -2.02
N THR A 26 16.85 22.82 -2.13
CA THR A 26 17.87 22.68 -3.18
C THR A 26 19.07 21.83 -2.72
N SER A 27 19.15 21.49 -1.43
CA SER A 27 20.32 20.83 -0.85
C SER A 27 20.14 19.32 -0.83
N CYS A 28 21.13 18.58 -1.34
CA CYS A 28 21.19 17.12 -1.24
C CYS A 28 22.50 16.68 -0.57
N ASN A 29 22.46 15.57 0.16
CA ASN A 29 23.67 14.95 0.70
C ASN A 29 24.36 13.99 -0.28
N PHE A 30 23.71 13.64 -1.40
CA PHE A 30 24.28 12.87 -2.51
C PHE A 30 24.66 13.79 -3.69
N LYS A 31 25.48 13.30 -4.62
CA LYS A 31 25.94 14.05 -5.80
C LYS A 31 25.82 13.23 -7.09
N CYS A 32 24.60 12.79 -7.38
CA CYS A 32 24.32 11.97 -8.56
C CYS A 32 24.63 12.77 -9.85
N LYS A 33 25.46 12.21 -10.74
CA LYS A 33 25.83 12.84 -12.02
C LYS A 33 24.65 13.03 -12.99
N PHE A 34 23.57 12.27 -12.76
CA PHE A 34 22.32 12.35 -13.53
C PHE A 34 21.24 13.21 -12.86
N CYS A 35 21.54 13.91 -11.76
CA CYS A 35 20.54 14.67 -11.00
C CYS A 35 19.89 15.78 -11.84
N PHE A 36 18.66 15.56 -12.31
CA PHE A 36 17.91 16.52 -13.14
C PHE A 36 17.34 17.74 -12.38
N ALA A 37 17.58 17.83 -11.07
CA ALA A 37 16.96 18.79 -10.17
C ALA A 37 17.98 19.36 -9.17
N GLN A 38 19.11 19.87 -9.68
CA GLN A 38 20.17 20.47 -8.85
C GLN A 38 19.74 21.84 -8.29
N PHE A 39 18.93 22.59 -9.05
CA PHE A 39 18.34 23.86 -8.65
C PHE A 39 19.35 24.93 -8.21
N ASP A 40 20.52 24.98 -8.83
CA ASP A 40 21.51 26.03 -8.55
C ASP A 40 20.98 27.42 -8.89
N ASP A 41 20.16 27.52 -9.94
CA ASP A 41 19.43 28.72 -10.35
C ASP A 41 18.40 29.16 -9.29
N THR A 42 17.62 28.22 -8.75
CA THR A 42 16.63 28.49 -7.69
C THR A 42 17.33 28.82 -6.38
N LYS A 43 18.47 28.19 -6.09
CA LYS A 43 19.31 28.52 -4.95
C LYS A 43 19.82 29.97 -5.04
N ALA A 44 20.24 30.41 -6.24
CA ALA A 44 20.62 31.80 -6.47
C ALA A 44 19.42 32.74 -6.28
N PHE A 45 18.24 32.38 -6.80
CA PHE A 45 16.99 33.14 -6.61
C PHE A 45 16.63 33.34 -5.13
N LEU A 46 16.82 32.30 -4.31
CA LEU A 46 16.57 32.34 -2.86
C LEU A 46 17.71 32.98 -2.05
N GLY A 47 18.78 33.49 -2.69
CA GLY A 47 19.94 34.01 -1.99
C GLY A 47 20.68 32.96 -1.15
N GLY A 48 20.55 31.68 -1.52
CA GLY A 48 21.10 30.53 -0.78
C GLY A 48 20.25 30.06 0.40
N CYS A 49 19.12 30.70 0.68
CA CYS A 49 18.20 30.30 1.75
C CYS A 49 17.16 29.26 1.25
N MET A 50 16.44 28.68 2.20
CA MET A 50 15.25 27.85 1.96
C MET A 50 14.01 28.62 2.40
N LEU A 51 12.85 28.38 1.79
CA LEU A 51 11.59 28.88 2.31
C LEU A 51 11.41 28.47 3.78
N SER A 52 10.85 29.37 4.58
CA SER A 52 10.54 29.08 5.99
C SER A 52 9.46 28.01 6.13
N LYS A 53 9.39 27.37 7.30
CA LYS A 53 8.31 26.43 7.64
C LYS A 53 6.92 27.02 7.37
N ALA A 54 6.69 28.27 7.78
CA ALA A 54 5.40 28.94 7.61
C ALA A 54 5.02 29.07 6.13
N GLN A 55 5.96 29.49 5.29
CA GLN A 55 5.77 29.63 3.84
C GLN A 55 5.48 28.30 3.16
N GLN A 56 6.19 27.22 3.53
CA GLN A 56 5.94 25.90 2.97
C GLN A 56 4.57 25.34 3.39
N LEU A 57 4.17 25.53 4.65
CA LEU A 57 2.83 25.16 5.12
C LEU A 57 1.73 25.94 4.41
N GLU A 58 1.93 27.23 4.16
CA GLU A 58 0.99 28.08 3.42
C GLU A 58 0.76 27.57 1.99
N ILE A 59 1.84 27.21 1.28
CA ILE A 59 1.73 26.58 -0.04
C ILE A 59 0.93 25.28 0.04
N ILE A 60 1.26 24.38 0.97
CA ILE A 60 0.58 23.08 1.11
C ILE A 60 -0.92 23.24 1.38
N ARG A 61 -1.31 24.18 2.25
CA ARG A 61 -2.72 24.47 2.58
C ARG A 61 -3.53 24.97 1.39
N ALA A 62 -2.88 25.62 0.43
CA ALA A 62 -3.55 26.18 -0.74
C ALA A 62 -3.85 25.13 -1.83
N LEU A 63 -3.18 23.97 -1.81
CA LEU A 63 -3.28 22.97 -2.88
C LEU A 63 -4.64 22.23 -2.93
N PRO A 64 -5.24 21.75 -1.82
CA PRO A 64 -6.49 20.98 -1.88
C PRO A 64 -7.66 21.74 -2.48
N SER A 65 -7.77 23.05 -2.19
CA SER A 65 -8.84 23.90 -2.77
C SER A 65 -8.72 24.09 -4.28
N HIS A 66 -7.60 23.69 -4.88
CA HIS A 66 -7.35 23.70 -6.32
C HIS A 66 -7.37 22.31 -6.95
N GLY A 67 -7.89 21.29 -6.24
CA GLY A 67 -8.10 19.94 -6.77
C GLY A 67 -6.92 18.98 -6.58
N VAL A 68 -5.90 19.35 -5.80
CA VAL A 68 -4.80 18.44 -5.48
C VAL A 68 -5.25 17.47 -4.40
N GLU A 69 -5.27 16.18 -4.75
CA GLU A 69 -5.65 15.06 -3.90
C GLU A 69 -4.42 14.26 -3.43
N LYS A 70 -3.27 14.47 -4.06
CA LYS A 70 -2.00 13.82 -3.69
C LYS A 70 -0.84 14.77 -3.78
N ILE A 71 0.01 14.73 -2.76
CA ILE A 71 1.28 15.44 -2.75
C ILE A 71 2.46 14.49 -2.56
N THR A 72 3.50 14.70 -3.36
CA THR A 72 4.78 14.01 -3.22
C THR A 72 5.85 15.01 -2.81
N PHE A 73 6.40 14.84 -1.61
CA PHE A 73 7.55 15.62 -1.15
C PHE A 73 8.83 15.05 -1.74
N VAL A 74 9.53 15.90 -2.47
CA VAL A 74 10.77 15.61 -3.18
C VAL A 74 11.78 16.74 -2.93
N GLY A 75 12.86 16.81 -3.69
CA GLY A 75 13.81 17.94 -3.68
C GLY A 75 15.01 17.72 -2.78
N GLY A 76 16.18 18.06 -3.34
CA GLY A 76 17.51 17.78 -2.83
C GLY A 76 17.61 16.42 -2.16
N GLU A 77 17.54 16.43 -0.84
CA GLU A 77 17.02 15.28 -0.09
C GLU A 77 15.97 15.79 0.92
N PRO A 78 14.68 15.38 0.83
CA PRO A 78 13.61 15.95 1.65
C PRO A 78 13.80 15.71 3.15
N THR A 79 14.48 14.61 3.51
CA THR A 79 14.81 14.30 4.92
C THR A 79 15.85 15.25 5.54
N LEU A 80 16.39 16.21 4.77
CA LEU A 80 17.18 17.32 5.29
C LEU A 80 16.32 18.48 5.83
N VAL A 81 15.02 18.52 5.52
CA VAL A 81 14.11 19.57 5.99
C VAL A 81 13.71 19.28 7.43
N PRO A 82 14.04 20.15 8.42
CA PRO A 82 13.83 19.84 9.83
C PRO A 82 12.36 19.65 10.23
N TRP A 83 11.45 20.27 9.48
CA TRP A 83 10.01 20.25 9.72
C TRP A 83 9.24 19.35 8.74
N LEU A 84 9.91 18.39 8.08
CA LEU A 84 9.29 17.50 7.09
C LEU A 84 8.02 16.80 7.62
N VAL A 85 8.07 16.28 8.85
CA VAL A 85 6.92 15.60 9.48
C VAL A 85 5.71 16.53 9.59
N GLU A 86 5.93 17.81 9.85
CA GLU A 86 4.86 18.80 10.02
C GLU A 86 4.23 19.16 8.67
N LEU A 87 5.03 19.21 7.60
CA LEU A 87 4.51 19.36 6.22
C LEU A 87 3.64 18.17 5.81
N ILE A 88 4.09 16.95 6.11
CA ILE A 88 3.32 15.73 5.84
C ILE A 88 2.02 15.73 6.64
N THR A 89 2.09 16.12 7.91
CA THR A 89 0.91 16.21 8.80
C THR A 89 -0.12 17.19 8.23
N GLU A 90 0.33 18.37 7.82
CA GLU A 90 -0.55 19.39 7.24
C GLU A 90 -1.20 18.89 5.95
N ALA A 91 -0.42 18.26 5.07
CA ALA A 91 -0.96 17.70 3.84
C ALA A 91 -2.00 16.60 4.09
N LYS A 92 -1.73 15.70 5.05
CA LYS A 92 -2.67 14.63 5.42
C LYS A 92 -3.95 15.19 6.03
N ALA A 93 -3.84 16.23 6.88
CA ALA A 93 -5.00 16.92 7.44
C ALA A 93 -5.84 17.64 6.36
N GLY A 94 -5.21 18.08 5.27
CA GLY A 94 -5.87 18.61 4.08
C GLY A 94 -6.54 17.56 3.19
N GLY A 95 -6.57 16.29 3.60
CA GLY A 95 -7.22 15.20 2.85
C GLY A 95 -6.37 14.63 1.71
N MET A 96 -5.10 15.02 1.58
CA MET A 96 -4.25 14.51 0.50
C MET A 96 -3.64 13.15 0.85
N THR A 97 -3.47 12.30 -0.16
CA THR A 97 -2.51 11.19 -0.08
C THR A 97 -1.09 11.76 -0.04
N THR A 98 -0.29 11.32 0.92
CA THR A 98 1.07 11.82 1.15
C THR A 98 2.14 10.82 0.69
N MET A 99 3.15 11.31 -0.01
CA MET A 99 4.30 10.49 -0.44
C MET A 99 5.60 11.25 -0.21
N ILE A 100 6.68 10.55 0.10
CA ILE A 100 8.04 11.10 -0.02
C ILE A 100 8.86 10.27 -1.01
N VAL A 101 9.79 10.90 -1.71
CA VAL A 101 10.87 10.23 -2.47
C VAL A 101 12.20 10.55 -1.81
N THR A 102 12.93 9.54 -1.35
CA THR A 102 14.19 9.73 -0.59
C THR A 102 15.28 8.78 -1.09
N ASN A 103 16.54 9.20 -0.95
CA ASN A 103 17.70 8.34 -1.13
C ASN A 103 17.90 7.34 0.05
N GLY A 104 17.15 7.50 1.14
CA GLY A 104 17.10 6.59 2.29
C GLY A 104 18.20 6.81 3.34
N SER A 105 19.26 7.57 3.04
CA SER A 105 20.45 7.66 3.89
C SER A 105 20.26 8.34 5.26
N ARG A 106 19.18 9.10 5.43
CA ARG A 106 18.82 9.77 6.68
C ARG A 106 17.58 9.20 7.35
N LEU A 107 16.98 8.15 6.78
CA LEU A 107 15.90 7.46 7.45
C LEU A 107 16.44 6.82 8.73
N SER A 108 15.69 6.97 9.81
CA SER A 108 15.94 6.39 11.12
C SER A 108 14.60 5.94 11.70
N GLU A 109 14.63 5.08 12.71
CA GLU A 109 13.41 4.64 13.41
C GLU A 109 12.57 5.83 13.90
N ALA A 110 13.21 6.83 14.52
CA ALA A 110 12.52 8.03 14.99
C ALA A 110 11.83 8.83 13.86
N LEU A 111 12.44 8.90 12.68
CA LEU A 111 11.84 9.57 11.53
C LEU A 111 10.68 8.75 10.95
N LEU A 112 10.83 7.43 10.88
CA LEU A 112 9.76 6.52 10.46
C LEU A 112 8.57 6.55 11.44
N ASP A 113 8.82 6.61 12.75
CA ASP A 113 7.79 6.81 13.78
C ASP A 113 7.07 8.16 13.57
N GLY A 114 7.82 9.20 13.21
CA GLY A 114 7.26 10.48 12.79
C GLY A 114 6.33 10.38 11.58
N PHE A 115 6.54 9.42 10.69
CA PHE A 115 5.71 9.20 9.50
C PHE A 115 4.47 8.35 9.76
N ALA A 116 4.45 7.51 10.79
CA ALA A 116 3.34 6.59 11.08
C ALA A 116 2.00 7.33 11.19
N GLY A 117 0.99 6.84 10.47
CA GLY A 117 -0.36 7.44 10.42
C GLY A 117 -0.47 8.77 9.66
N ARG A 118 0.63 9.28 9.10
CA ARG A 118 0.69 10.58 8.40
C ARG A 118 1.17 10.45 6.96
N LEU A 119 2.17 9.60 6.74
CA LEU A 119 2.74 9.31 5.43
C LEU A 119 2.10 8.03 4.85
N ASP A 120 1.53 8.12 3.66
CA ASP A 120 0.94 6.94 3.00
C ASP A 120 2.01 6.13 2.24
N TRP A 121 2.92 6.81 1.54
CA TRP A 121 3.89 6.19 0.65
C TRP A 121 5.33 6.62 0.92
N LEU A 122 6.21 5.63 1.11
CA LEU A 122 7.65 5.80 1.11
C LEU A 122 8.24 5.28 -0.21
N ALA A 123 8.70 6.19 -1.04
CA ALA A 123 9.41 5.85 -2.26
C ALA A 123 10.93 5.90 -2.04
N PHE A 124 11.59 4.76 -2.17
CA PHE A 124 13.04 4.72 -2.25
C PHE A 124 13.48 5.04 -3.67
N SER A 125 14.39 5.99 -3.82
CA SER A 125 15.22 6.07 -5.03
C SER A 125 16.36 5.07 -4.84
N VAL A 126 16.49 4.10 -5.74
CA VAL A 126 17.61 3.16 -5.82
C VAL A 126 17.86 2.86 -7.29
N ASP A 127 19.04 3.28 -7.75
CA ASP A 127 19.40 3.14 -9.17
C ASP A 127 20.22 1.88 -9.44
N SER A 128 20.79 1.27 -8.40
CA SER A 128 21.55 0.02 -8.48
C SER A 128 21.52 -0.69 -7.13
N ALA A 129 21.49 -2.03 -7.13
CA ALA A 129 21.70 -2.84 -5.94
C ALA A 129 23.20 -2.99 -5.61
N ASP A 130 24.07 -2.78 -6.60
CA ASP A 130 25.53 -2.76 -6.46
C ASP A 130 26.06 -1.39 -5.97
N CYS A 131 26.85 -1.41 -4.89
CA CYS A 131 27.44 -0.19 -4.31
C CYS A 131 28.53 0.43 -5.20
N GLY A 132 29.25 -0.36 -5.99
CA GLY A 132 30.26 0.11 -6.93
C GLY A 132 29.63 0.92 -8.07
N LEU A 133 28.54 0.43 -8.66
CA LEU A 133 27.78 1.15 -9.70
C LEU A 133 27.18 2.45 -9.16
N ASN A 134 26.60 2.42 -7.94
CA ASN A 134 26.11 3.62 -7.26
C ASN A 134 27.22 4.66 -7.03
N ARG A 135 28.42 4.21 -6.62
CA ARG A 135 29.56 5.12 -6.44
C ARG A 135 30.02 5.72 -7.77
N ALA A 136 30.06 4.92 -8.84
CA ALA A 136 30.49 5.35 -10.17
C ALA A 136 29.56 6.42 -10.77
N SER A 137 28.25 6.31 -10.53
CA SER A 137 27.24 7.28 -10.97
C SER A 137 27.11 8.51 -10.06
N GLY A 138 27.89 8.59 -8.98
CA GLY A 138 27.87 9.70 -8.03
C GLY A 138 26.76 9.62 -6.98
N ARG A 139 25.98 8.53 -6.96
CA ARG A 139 24.89 8.28 -6.01
C ARG A 139 25.41 7.90 -4.62
N ALA A 140 26.16 8.81 -4.03
CA ALA A 140 26.89 8.61 -2.80
C ALA A 140 27.04 9.93 -2.03
N GLN A 141 27.11 9.85 -0.71
CA GLN A 141 27.55 10.93 0.17
C GLN A 141 29.03 10.73 0.48
N ARG A 142 29.91 11.62 -0.02
CA ARG A 142 31.37 11.53 0.20
C ARG A 142 31.93 10.12 -0.14
N GLY A 143 31.41 9.49 -1.20
CA GLY A 143 31.81 8.15 -1.65
C GLY A 143 31.13 6.97 -0.94
N GLN A 144 30.34 7.22 0.12
CA GLN A 144 29.53 6.21 0.81
C GLN A 144 28.14 6.09 0.16
N THR A 145 27.72 4.86 -0.11
CA THR A 145 26.45 4.51 -0.75
C THR A 145 25.53 3.79 0.23
N MET A 146 24.23 3.77 -0.06
CA MET A 146 23.30 2.88 0.63
C MET A 146 23.42 1.47 0.08
N ALA A 147 23.73 0.49 0.95
CA ALA A 147 23.74 -0.91 0.55
C ALA A 147 22.30 -1.43 0.39
N ALA A 148 22.09 -2.35 -0.55
CA ALA A 148 20.79 -2.99 -0.78
C ALA A 148 20.16 -3.54 0.52
N GLY A 149 20.96 -4.22 1.36
CA GLY A 149 20.49 -4.74 2.65
C GLY A 149 19.98 -3.67 3.62
N GLN A 150 20.56 -2.47 3.62
CA GLN A 150 20.09 -1.35 4.46
C GLN A 150 18.74 -0.84 3.98
N ILE A 151 18.54 -0.74 2.66
CA ILE A 151 17.25 -0.35 2.08
C ILE A 151 16.17 -1.38 2.38
N LEU A 152 16.49 -2.67 2.28
CA LEU A 152 15.55 -3.75 2.64
C LEU A 152 15.10 -3.64 4.11
N ALA A 153 16.04 -3.50 5.04
CA ALA A 153 15.73 -3.34 6.46
C ALA A 153 14.86 -2.10 6.75
N LEU A 154 15.20 -0.95 6.15
CA LEU A 154 14.38 0.27 6.27
C LEU A 154 12.98 0.09 5.68
N SER A 155 12.84 -0.69 4.61
CA SER A 155 11.54 -0.98 4.00
C SER A 155 10.66 -1.87 4.87
N GLU A 156 11.25 -2.81 5.62
CA GLU A 156 10.55 -3.64 6.60
C GLU A 156 10.04 -2.78 7.75
N GLN A 157 10.91 -1.95 8.33
CA GLN A 157 10.55 -1.01 9.40
C GLN A 157 9.45 -0.02 8.99
N ALA A 158 9.48 0.45 7.74
CA ALA A 158 8.45 1.32 7.20
C ALA A 158 7.09 0.59 7.06
N ARG A 159 7.09 -0.67 6.62
CA ARG A 159 5.86 -1.48 6.52
C ARG A 159 5.22 -1.77 7.87
N GLU A 160 6.03 -2.04 8.88
CA GLU A 160 5.55 -2.22 10.27
C GLU A 160 4.76 -1.02 10.78
N ARG A 161 5.06 0.17 10.25
CA ARG A 161 4.37 1.44 10.57
C ARG A 161 3.23 1.78 9.61
N GLY A 162 2.88 0.85 8.72
CA GLY A 162 1.79 0.99 7.77
C GLY A 162 2.13 1.74 6.48
N LEU A 163 3.41 2.07 6.23
CA LEU A 163 3.80 2.80 5.02
C LEU A 163 3.84 1.85 3.81
N ARG A 164 3.33 2.33 2.68
CA ARG A 164 3.38 1.64 1.39
C ARG A 164 4.71 1.89 0.71
N ILE A 165 5.29 0.86 0.09
CA ILE A 165 6.63 0.94 -0.49
C ILE A 165 6.56 1.10 -2.00
N LYS A 166 7.28 2.12 -2.48
CA LYS A 166 7.51 2.38 -3.90
C LYS A 166 9.02 2.39 -4.19
N LEU A 167 9.40 1.98 -5.38
CA LEU A 167 10.77 2.05 -5.87
C LEU A 167 10.85 2.96 -7.10
N ASN A 168 11.85 3.83 -7.15
CA ASN A 168 12.21 4.63 -8.31
C ASN A 168 13.65 4.28 -8.73
N THR A 169 13.85 4.04 -10.03
CA THR A 169 15.16 3.71 -10.61
C THR A 169 15.37 4.53 -11.88
N VAL A 170 16.49 5.24 -11.98
CA VAL A 170 16.95 5.91 -13.20
C VAL A 170 17.95 4.99 -13.89
N VAL A 171 17.59 4.55 -15.10
CA VAL A 171 18.42 3.70 -15.94
C VAL A 171 19.31 4.58 -16.80
N HIS A 172 20.61 4.36 -16.66
CA HIS A 172 21.68 5.08 -17.33
C HIS A 172 22.80 4.12 -17.73
N ARG A 173 23.81 4.61 -18.44
CA ARG A 173 24.87 3.76 -19.04
C ARG A 173 25.55 2.81 -18.06
N ILE A 174 25.77 3.25 -16.83
CA ILE A 174 26.48 2.47 -15.80
C ILE A 174 25.66 1.27 -15.28
N ASN A 175 24.33 1.34 -15.23
CA ASN A 175 23.46 0.30 -14.66
C ASN A 175 22.56 -0.41 -15.70
N ALA A 176 22.60 0.00 -16.98
CA ALA A 176 21.71 -0.53 -18.02
C ALA A 176 21.80 -2.06 -18.24
N LEU A 177 22.91 -2.68 -17.82
CA LEU A 177 23.12 -4.13 -17.90
C LEU A 177 22.87 -4.86 -16.57
N GLU A 178 22.61 -4.14 -15.48
CA GLU A 178 22.36 -4.73 -14.16
C GLU A 178 21.02 -5.48 -14.13
N ASP A 179 21.00 -6.62 -13.45
CA ASP A 179 19.78 -7.31 -13.09
C ASP A 179 19.46 -7.06 -11.61
N MET A 180 18.40 -6.30 -11.35
CA MET A 180 17.91 -5.95 -10.02
C MET A 180 16.82 -6.92 -9.51
N SER A 181 16.54 -8.02 -10.21
CA SER A 181 15.38 -8.89 -9.90
C SER A 181 15.41 -9.50 -8.51
N GLU A 182 16.59 -9.88 -8.01
CA GLU A 182 16.73 -10.37 -6.64
C GLU A 182 16.39 -9.26 -5.62
N PHE A 183 17.00 -8.09 -5.78
CA PHE A 183 16.80 -6.96 -4.88
C PHE A 183 15.34 -6.50 -4.89
N VAL A 184 14.75 -6.27 -6.06
CA VAL A 184 13.36 -5.81 -6.19
C VAL A 184 12.39 -6.87 -5.69
N GLY A 185 12.66 -8.15 -5.97
CA GLY A 185 11.85 -9.26 -5.50
C GLY A 185 11.84 -9.39 -3.97
N ARG A 186 12.96 -9.06 -3.29
CA ARG A 186 13.03 -9.00 -1.83
C ARG A 186 12.44 -7.71 -1.27
N LEU A 187 12.65 -6.59 -1.96
CA LEU A 187 12.10 -5.31 -1.57
C LEU A 187 10.58 -5.35 -1.64
N GLY A 188 9.99 -6.05 -2.60
CA GLY A 188 8.54 -6.19 -2.79
C GLY A 188 7.79 -4.84 -2.87
N PRO A 189 8.23 -3.87 -3.70
CA PRO A 189 7.52 -2.60 -3.82
C PRO A 189 6.18 -2.81 -4.54
N GLU A 190 5.14 -2.12 -4.08
CA GLU A 190 3.82 -2.16 -4.76
C GLU A 190 3.91 -1.53 -6.15
N ARG A 191 4.85 -0.59 -6.33
CA ARG A 191 5.12 0.03 -7.62
C ARG A 191 6.61 0.28 -7.82
N TRP A 192 7.12 -0.11 -8.98
CA TRP A 192 8.47 0.21 -9.42
C TRP A 192 8.42 1.11 -10.64
N LYS A 193 8.80 2.38 -10.47
CA LYS A 193 8.97 3.34 -11.55
C LYS A 193 10.39 3.27 -12.10
N ILE A 194 10.50 2.97 -13.38
CA ILE A 194 11.77 2.87 -14.11
C ILE A 194 11.83 4.04 -15.08
N PHE A 195 12.79 4.94 -14.90
CA PHE A 195 12.97 6.14 -15.72
C PHE A 195 14.18 5.97 -16.62
N GLN A 196 14.08 6.36 -17.88
CA GLN A 196 15.27 6.58 -18.69
C GLN A 196 15.99 7.83 -18.16
N VAL A 197 17.32 7.86 -18.18
CA VAL A 197 18.06 9.08 -17.83
C VAL A 197 17.66 10.27 -18.72
N LEU A 198 17.30 11.38 -18.08
CA LEU A 198 16.81 12.59 -18.73
C LEU A 198 17.87 13.70 -18.67
N PRO A 199 18.39 14.16 -19.81
CA PRO A 199 19.15 15.41 -19.86
C PRO A 199 18.20 16.60 -19.69
N VAL A 200 18.55 17.50 -18.77
CA VAL A 200 17.83 18.75 -18.49
C VAL A 200 18.83 19.90 -18.50
N GLU A 201 18.62 20.83 -19.43
CA GLU A 201 19.50 21.97 -19.62
C GLU A 201 19.56 22.85 -18.36
N GLY A 202 20.78 23.21 -17.95
CA GLY A 202 21.02 24.03 -16.76
C GLY A 202 20.90 23.29 -15.43
N GLN A 203 20.62 21.98 -15.44
CA GLN A 203 20.49 21.17 -14.23
C GLN A 203 21.54 20.07 -14.15
N ASN A 204 21.73 19.26 -15.19
CA ASN A 204 22.73 18.16 -15.21
C ASN A 204 23.67 18.21 -16.42
N SER A 205 23.71 19.35 -17.10
CA SER A 205 24.60 19.59 -18.23
C SER A 205 26.07 19.45 -17.83
N GLY A 206 26.84 18.72 -18.65
CA GLY A 206 28.26 18.48 -18.45
C GLY A 206 28.60 17.20 -17.68
N GLU A 207 27.66 16.60 -16.94
CA GLU A 207 27.85 15.31 -16.27
C GLU A 207 26.95 14.19 -16.82
N VAL A 208 25.75 14.52 -17.31
CA VAL A 208 24.75 13.52 -17.74
C VAL A 208 25.06 12.88 -19.09
N GLU A 209 25.86 13.55 -19.95
CA GLU A 209 26.09 13.15 -21.34
C GLU A 209 26.75 11.78 -21.44
N GLU A 210 27.68 11.46 -20.52
CA GLU A 210 28.34 10.16 -20.43
C GLU A 210 27.40 9.04 -19.97
N LEU A 211 26.27 9.41 -19.35
CA LEU A 211 25.29 8.49 -18.77
C LEU A 211 24.15 8.16 -19.72
N LEU A 212 24.01 8.88 -20.84
CA LEU A 212 22.93 8.68 -21.80
C LEU A 212 22.93 7.27 -22.42
N ILE A 213 21.72 6.73 -22.60
CA ILE A 213 21.44 5.43 -23.21
C ILE A 213 20.40 5.57 -24.33
N SER A 214 20.45 4.65 -25.29
CA SER A 214 19.43 4.58 -26.34
C SER A 214 18.10 4.02 -25.81
N GLU A 215 17.01 4.28 -26.53
CA GLU A 215 15.70 3.69 -26.22
C GLU A 215 15.74 2.15 -26.25
N ALA A 216 16.52 1.56 -27.15
CA ALA A 216 16.69 0.11 -27.22
C ALA A 216 17.37 -0.46 -25.96
N MET A 217 18.39 0.22 -25.42
CA MET A 217 19.03 -0.18 -24.16
C MET A 217 18.05 -0.06 -22.99
N PHE A 218 17.26 1.01 -22.94
CA PHE A 218 16.25 1.21 -21.92
C PHE A 218 15.16 0.13 -21.98
N ALA A 219 14.62 -0.15 -23.18
CA ALA A 219 13.63 -1.19 -23.39
C ALA A 219 14.15 -2.58 -22.99
N ALA A 220 15.42 -2.89 -23.29
CA ALA A 220 16.05 -4.13 -22.87
C ALA A 220 16.17 -4.26 -21.35
N TYR A 221 16.46 -3.16 -20.63
CA TYR A 221 16.45 -3.15 -19.16
C TYR A 221 15.04 -3.42 -18.63
N VAL A 222 14.01 -2.76 -19.17
CA VAL A 222 12.61 -2.97 -18.73
C VAL A 222 12.18 -4.42 -18.96
N GLU A 223 12.46 -4.97 -20.15
CA GLU A 223 12.05 -6.33 -20.50
C GLU A 223 12.70 -7.40 -19.61
N ARG A 224 13.99 -7.22 -19.28
CA ARG A 224 14.71 -8.10 -18.35
C ARG A 224 13.96 -8.30 -17.03
N HIS A 225 13.30 -7.25 -16.55
CA HIS A 225 12.67 -7.23 -15.23
C HIS A 225 11.14 -7.38 -15.25
N ARG A 226 10.52 -7.44 -16.44
CA ARG A 226 9.05 -7.53 -16.57
C ARG A 226 8.46 -8.74 -15.86
N HIS A 227 9.22 -9.84 -15.78
CA HIS A 227 8.81 -11.05 -15.08
C HIS A 227 8.46 -10.83 -13.58
N LEU A 228 8.90 -9.73 -12.96
CA LEU A 228 8.54 -9.39 -11.58
C LEU A 228 7.07 -8.96 -11.44
N GLU A 229 6.37 -8.62 -12.52
CA GLU A 229 4.92 -8.38 -12.50
C GLU A 229 4.16 -9.63 -12.04
N ALA A 230 4.65 -10.82 -12.38
CA ALA A 230 4.11 -12.09 -11.91
C ALA A 230 4.30 -12.32 -10.40
N ARG A 231 5.10 -11.48 -9.73
CA ARG A 231 5.37 -11.49 -8.29
C ARG A 231 4.71 -10.30 -7.57
N GLY A 232 3.71 -9.68 -8.20
CA GLY A 232 2.93 -8.58 -7.63
C GLY A 232 3.56 -7.19 -7.73
N VAL A 233 4.75 -7.04 -8.34
CA VAL A 233 5.40 -5.73 -8.51
C VAL A 233 4.84 -5.04 -9.75
N ARG A 234 4.19 -3.87 -9.59
CA ARG A 234 3.73 -3.08 -10.74
C ARG A 234 4.88 -2.31 -11.37
N VAL A 235 5.42 -2.83 -12.48
CA VAL A 235 6.50 -2.18 -13.24
C VAL A 235 5.92 -1.08 -14.13
N VAL A 236 6.45 0.14 -14.01
CA VAL A 236 6.01 1.28 -14.82
C VAL A 236 7.20 2.03 -15.37
N ALA A 237 7.43 1.89 -16.67
CA ALA A 237 8.54 2.51 -17.38
C ALA A 237 8.14 3.86 -18.00
N GLU A 238 9.00 4.87 -17.86
CA GLU A 238 8.86 6.19 -18.48
C GLU A 238 10.14 6.54 -19.26
N ASN A 239 10.02 6.70 -20.57
CA ASN A 239 11.10 7.21 -21.41
C ASN A 239 11.12 8.75 -21.40
N ASN A 240 12.12 9.35 -22.04
CA ASN A 240 12.28 10.80 -22.05
C ASN A 240 11.09 11.56 -22.68
N ALA A 241 10.40 10.96 -23.65
CA ALA A 241 9.21 11.55 -24.27
C ALA A 241 8.01 11.62 -23.29
N ALA A 242 7.83 10.60 -22.45
CA ALA A 242 6.75 10.52 -21.47
C ALA A 242 6.92 11.46 -20.27
N MET A 243 8.16 11.82 -19.92
CA MET A 243 8.46 12.64 -18.73
C MET A 243 8.27 14.15 -18.94
N ARG A 244 8.36 14.66 -20.18
CA ARG A 244 8.34 16.12 -20.44
C ARG A 244 6.92 16.69 -20.37
N GLY A 245 6.72 17.69 -19.49
CA GLY A 245 5.47 18.44 -19.34
C GLY A 245 4.30 17.68 -18.71
N SER A 246 4.55 16.54 -18.07
CA SER A 246 3.50 15.65 -17.54
C SER A 246 3.39 15.65 -16.01
N TYR A 247 4.07 16.58 -15.33
CA TYR A 247 4.10 16.71 -13.88
C TYR A 247 3.75 18.14 -13.47
N ALA A 248 2.88 18.32 -12.47
CA ALA A 248 2.84 19.56 -11.71
C ALA A 248 3.96 19.53 -10.67
N MET A 249 5.02 20.29 -10.93
CA MET A 249 6.20 20.38 -10.07
C MET A 249 6.26 21.77 -9.44
N ILE A 250 6.48 21.83 -8.14
CA ILE A 250 6.74 23.05 -7.37
C ILE A 250 8.22 23.01 -6.97
N ASP A 251 8.97 24.06 -7.31
CA ASP A 251 10.39 24.19 -6.98
C ASP A 251 10.61 24.60 -5.50
N PRO A 252 11.87 24.60 -5.02
CA PRO A 252 12.19 25.04 -3.66
C PRO A 252 11.83 26.48 -3.31
N ALA A 253 11.58 27.33 -4.31
CA ALA A 253 11.13 28.71 -4.12
C ALA A 253 9.61 28.87 -4.13
N GLY A 254 8.85 27.77 -4.22
CA GLY A 254 7.39 27.81 -4.24
C GLY A 254 6.82 28.31 -5.57
N ARG A 255 7.53 28.07 -6.68
CA ARG A 255 7.09 28.36 -8.05
C ARG A 255 6.74 27.06 -8.74
N PHE A 256 5.70 27.06 -9.56
CA PHE A 256 5.52 25.96 -10.50
C PHE A 256 6.65 25.98 -11.54
N PHE A 257 7.06 24.81 -12.01
CA PHE A 257 7.97 24.71 -13.14
C PHE A 257 7.63 23.56 -14.07
N ASP A 258 7.96 23.75 -15.35
CA ASP A 258 7.90 22.71 -16.37
C ASP A 258 9.25 22.59 -17.10
N ASN A 259 9.39 21.50 -17.86
CA ASN A 259 10.59 21.19 -18.64
C ASN A 259 10.29 21.00 -20.15
N THR A 260 9.19 21.59 -20.63
CA THR A 260 8.72 21.39 -22.01
C THR A 260 9.73 21.89 -23.06
N GLN A 261 10.51 22.91 -22.71
CA GLN A 261 11.55 23.51 -23.55
C GLN A 261 12.95 22.86 -23.37
N GLY A 262 13.06 21.78 -22.59
CA GLY A 262 14.33 21.07 -22.36
C GLY A 262 15.12 21.51 -21.12
N GLY A 263 14.95 22.76 -20.68
CA GLY A 263 15.37 23.28 -19.37
C GLY A 263 14.17 23.60 -18.47
N HIS A 264 14.41 24.06 -17.24
CA HIS A 264 13.32 24.48 -16.34
C HIS A 264 12.80 25.88 -16.67
N SER A 265 11.48 26.01 -16.81
CA SER A 265 10.77 27.30 -16.89
C SER A 265 9.92 27.49 -15.65
N TYR A 266 9.98 28.65 -15.01
CA TYR A 266 9.37 28.90 -13.70
C TYR A 266 8.22 29.91 -13.78
N SER A 267 7.15 29.66 -13.01
CA SER A 267 6.08 30.63 -12.76
C SER A 267 6.51 31.76 -11.83
N ARG A 268 5.61 32.73 -11.62
CA ARG A 268 5.67 33.59 -10.43
C ARG A 268 5.45 32.76 -9.15
N PRO A 269 5.99 33.18 -7.98
CA PRO A 269 5.82 32.44 -6.72
C PRO A 269 4.35 32.32 -6.30
N ILE A 270 3.96 31.12 -5.85
CA ILE A 270 2.61 30.82 -5.36
C ILE A 270 2.22 31.76 -4.21
N LEU A 271 3.16 32.12 -3.34
CA LEU A 271 2.93 33.04 -2.23
C LEU A 271 2.69 34.49 -2.65
N GLU A 272 3.03 34.86 -3.89
CA GLU A 272 2.81 36.21 -4.41
C GLU A 272 1.51 36.31 -5.21
N VAL A 273 1.20 35.29 -6.03
CA VAL A 273 0.08 35.36 -6.99
C VAL A 273 -1.04 34.34 -6.75
N GLY A 274 -0.85 33.41 -5.81
CA GLY A 274 -1.75 32.29 -5.56
C GLY A 274 -1.55 31.12 -6.53
N VAL A 275 -2.12 29.95 -6.17
CA VAL A 275 -1.90 28.69 -6.88
C VAL A 275 -2.40 28.73 -8.33
N GLY A 276 -3.65 29.16 -8.57
CA GLY A 276 -4.22 29.18 -9.92
C GLY A 276 -3.49 30.11 -10.90
N ALA A 277 -3.10 31.31 -10.44
CA ALA A 277 -2.36 32.24 -11.28
C ALA A 277 -0.93 31.76 -11.56
N ALA A 278 -0.24 31.22 -10.56
CA ALA A 278 1.10 30.65 -10.74
C ALA A 278 1.06 29.45 -11.71
N PHE A 279 0.07 28.56 -11.60
CA PHE A 279 -0.04 27.40 -12.47
C PHE A 279 -0.35 27.79 -13.93
N SER A 280 -1.08 28.89 -14.13
CA SER A 280 -1.37 29.41 -15.47
C SER A 280 -0.14 29.99 -16.20
N ASP A 281 0.97 30.22 -15.48
CA ASP A 281 2.22 30.71 -16.07
C ASP A 281 3.07 29.59 -16.73
N ILE A 282 2.76 28.31 -16.48
CA ILE A 282 3.54 27.17 -16.99
C ILE A 282 2.78 26.30 -17.99
N ALA A 283 3.51 25.52 -18.77
CA ALA A 283 2.94 24.55 -19.71
C ALA A 283 2.71 23.19 -19.02
N PHE A 284 1.47 22.70 -19.03
CA PHE A 284 1.10 21.37 -18.52
C PHE A 284 0.33 20.55 -19.56
N CYS A 285 0.74 19.31 -19.77
CA CYS A 285 0.11 18.37 -20.69
C CYS A 285 -0.71 17.32 -19.94
N ALA A 286 -2.01 17.55 -19.80
CA ALA A 286 -2.95 16.63 -19.12
C ALA A 286 -2.99 15.24 -19.77
N GLN A 287 -2.96 15.16 -21.10
CA GLN A 287 -2.94 13.89 -21.83
C GLN A 287 -1.76 12.99 -21.41
N ARG A 288 -0.53 13.54 -21.38
CA ARG A 288 0.66 12.78 -20.96
C ARG A 288 0.62 12.41 -19.49
N PHE A 289 -0.02 13.22 -18.64
CA PHE A 289 -0.24 12.90 -17.24
C PHE A 289 -1.11 11.64 -17.07
N GLU A 290 -2.18 11.52 -17.86
CA GLU A 290 -3.03 10.32 -17.87
C GLU A 290 -2.30 9.11 -18.47
N GLU A 291 -1.67 9.26 -19.65
CA GLU A 291 -1.00 8.18 -20.37
C GLU A 291 0.14 7.53 -19.57
N ARG A 292 0.84 8.28 -18.71
CA ARG A 292 1.90 7.72 -17.84
C ARG A 292 1.36 7.02 -16.57
N GLY A 293 0.04 6.90 -16.45
CA GLY A 293 -0.66 6.30 -15.32
C GLY A 293 -0.40 7.05 -14.02
N ALA A 294 -0.46 8.39 -14.06
CA ALA A 294 -0.28 9.26 -12.89
C ALA A 294 -1.48 9.17 -11.94
N VAL A 295 -2.69 9.06 -12.49
CA VAL A 295 -3.90 8.67 -11.77
C VAL A 295 -3.91 7.15 -11.65
N TYR A 296 -3.84 6.69 -10.41
CA TYR A 296 -4.04 5.30 -10.02
C TYR A 296 -4.62 5.35 -8.61
N ASP A 297 -5.18 4.25 -8.12
CA ASP A 297 -5.74 4.26 -6.79
C ASP A 297 -4.64 4.49 -5.74
N TRP A 298 -4.59 5.73 -5.25
CA TRP A 298 -3.59 6.20 -4.31
C TRP A 298 -3.89 5.71 -2.89
N GLU A 299 -5.15 5.35 -2.62
CA GLU A 299 -5.67 4.90 -1.34
C GLU A 299 -5.81 3.37 -1.27
N SER A 300 -6.16 2.71 -2.38
CA SER A 300 -6.51 1.29 -2.41
C SER A 300 -5.66 0.52 -3.43
N ASP A 301 -4.67 -0.21 -2.90
CA ASP A 301 -4.25 -1.48 -3.50
C ASP A 301 -3.95 -2.49 -2.37
N ILE A 302 -4.63 -2.32 -1.23
CA ILE A 302 -4.79 -3.43 -0.30
C ILE A 302 -5.94 -4.26 -0.85
N ALA A 303 -5.63 -5.12 -1.81
CA ALA A 303 -6.50 -6.25 -2.08
C ALA A 303 -6.61 -7.03 -0.77
N TYR A 304 -7.82 -7.22 -0.27
CA TYR A 304 -8.05 -8.08 0.87
C TYR A 304 -8.47 -9.46 0.37
N GLU A 305 -8.20 -10.49 1.16
CA GLU A 305 -8.71 -11.83 0.83
C GLU A 305 -10.24 -11.78 0.76
N PRO A 306 -10.86 -12.18 -0.36
CA PRO A 306 -12.30 -12.07 -0.50
C PRO A 306 -13.03 -13.03 0.45
N PHE A 307 -12.39 -14.14 0.79
CA PHE A 307 -12.92 -15.17 1.66
C PHE A 307 -11.85 -15.66 2.63
N ILE A 308 -12.10 -15.51 3.93
CA ILE A 308 -11.22 -15.97 5.01
C ILE A 308 -11.95 -17.02 5.84
N ALA A 309 -11.28 -18.12 6.17
CA ALA A 309 -11.77 -19.07 7.14
C ALA A 309 -10.81 -19.19 8.33
N ILE A 310 -11.29 -18.86 9.52
CA ILE A 310 -10.48 -18.79 10.74
C ILE A 310 -10.69 -20.04 11.60
N SER A 311 -9.59 -20.69 11.93
CA SER A 311 -9.50 -21.80 12.89
C SER A 311 -8.83 -21.35 14.18
N GLY A 312 -9.17 -22.01 15.28
CA GLY A 312 -8.50 -21.84 16.56
C GLY A 312 -9.22 -22.61 17.65
N VAL A 313 -8.46 -23.10 18.64
CA VAL A 313 -9.05 -23.76 19.82
C VAL A 313 -9.90 -22.77 20.63
N SER A 314 -10.77 -23.27 21.51
CA SER A 314 -11.54 -22.42 22.40
C SER A 314 -10.64 -21.48 23.21
N GLY A 315 -11.00 -20.19 23.29
CA GLY A 315 -10.20 -19.16 23.98
C GLY A 315 -8.99 -18.62 23.20
N SER A 316 -8.75 -19.10 21.96
CA SER A 316 -7.65 -18.62 21.10
C SER A 316 -7.79 -17.16 20.65
N GLY A 317 -9.00 -16.60 20.62
CA GLY A 317 -9.28 -15.26 20.10
C GLY A 317 -9.78 -15.23 18.65
N LYS A 318 -10.13 -16.38 18.06
CA LYS A 318 -10.70 -16.48 16.69
C LYS A 318 -11.92 -15.59 16.45
N ASP A 319 -12.82 -15.50 17.45
CA ASP A 319 -14.03 -14.68 17.36
C ASP A 319 -13.71 -13.20 17.35
N THR A 320 -12.80 -12.77 18.24
CA THR A 320 -12.27 -11.40 18.28
C THR A 320 -11.55 -11.03 16.98
N ALA A 321 -10.76 -11.94 16.41
CA ALA A 321 -10.12 -11.73 15.12
C ALA A 321 -11.14 -11.51 14.00
N ALA A 322 -12.21 -12.30 13.95
CA ALA A 322 -13.28 -12.11 12.99
C ALA A 322 -14.05 -10.80 13.20
N GLU A 323 -14.26 -10.39 14.45
CA GLU A 323 -14.89 -9.10 14.77
C GLU A 323 -14.09 -7.92 14.20
N TYR A 324 -12.76 -7.95 14.26
CA TYR A 324 -11.93 -6.92 13.61
C TYR A 324 -12.11 -6.91 12.08
N LEU A 325 -12.17 -8.08 11.42
CA LEU A 325 -12.45 -8.16 9.99
C LEU A 325 -13.83 -7.59 9.64
N VAL A 326 -14.85 -7.85 10.47
CA VAL A 326 -16.22 -7.37 10.26
C VAL A 326 -16.30 -5.86 10.49
N ASN A 327 -15.83 -5.38 11.65
CA ASN A 327 -16.04 -4.01 12.10
C ASN A 327 -15.15 -3.01 11.35
N GLU A 328 -13.93 -3.41 10.99
CA GLU A 328 -12.94 -2.49 10.43
C GLU A 328 -12.71 -2.70 8.93
N LEU A 329 -12.89 -3.93 8.44
CA LEU A 329 -12.74 -4.25 7.02
C LEU A 329 -14.08 -4.61 6.36
N GLY A 330 -15.21 -4.49 7.04
CA GLY A 330 -16.54 -4.67 6.44
C GLY A 330 -16.85 -6.08 5.94
N TYR A 331 -16.18 -7.11 6.47
CA TYR A 331 -16.48 -8.50 6.13
C TYR A 331 -17.88 -8.89 6.63
N LYS A 332 -18.49 -9.87 5.97
CA LYS A 332 -19.70 -10.55 6.43
C LYS A 332 -19.31 -11.86 7.09
N ARG A 333 -19.71 -12.01 8.36
CA ARG A 333 -19.56 -13.25 9.09
C ARG A 333 -20.63 -14.25 8.64
N VAL A 334 -20.21 -15.47 8.38
CA VAL A 334 -21.08 -16.62 8.11
C VAL A 334 -20.62 -17.79 8.98
N ALA A 335 -21.54 -18.56 9.52
CA ALA A 335 -21.22 -19.79 10.25
C ALA A 335 -22.17 -20.94 9.90
N ILE A 336 -21.64 -22.17 9.93
CA ILE A 336 -22.42 -23.40 9.72
C ILE A 336 -23.61 -23.48 10.67
N ALA A 337 -23.42 -23.02 11.91
CA ALA A 337 -24.45 -23.07 12.94
C ALA A 337 -25.63 -22.13 12.65
N ASP A 338 -25.49 -21.14 11.76
CA ASP A 338 -26.51 -20.12 11.56
C ASP A 338 -27.78 -20.72 10.94
N ALA A 339 -27.60 -21.48 9.85
CA ALA A 339 -28.70 -22.20 9.22
C ALA A 339 -29.38 -23.18 10.19
N ILE A 340 -28.60 -23.88 11.02
CA ILE A 340 -29.13 -24.83 12.00
C ILE A 340 -30.02 -24.11 13.01
N LYS A 341 -29.54 -22.98 13.57
CA LYS A 341 -30.26 -22.18 14.55
C LYS A 341 -31.55 -21.60 13.97
N GLU A 342 -31.53 -21.10 12.74
CA GLU A 342 -32.73 -20.58 12.08
C GLU A 342 -33.80 -21.67 11.91
N HIS A 343 -33.42 -22.86 11.45
CA HIS A 343 -34.37 -23.97 11.27
C HIS A 343 -34.91 -24.45 12.61
N VAL A 344 -34.05 -24.67 13.59
CA VAL A 344 -34.45 -25.08 14.95
C VAL A 344 -35.33 -24.01 15.59
N GLY A 345 -35.01 -22.73 15.41
CA GLY A 345 -35.82 -21.62 15.89
C GLY A 345 -37.25 -21.66 15.35
N ARG A 346 -37.41 -21.90 14.05
CA ARG A 346 -38.73 -22.02 13.41
C ARG A 346 -39.50 -23.27 13.85
N ILE A 347 -38.82 -24.40 14.03
CA ILE A 347 -39.44 -25.68 14.39
C ILE A 347 -39.88 -25.69 15.86
N PHE A 348 -39.02 -25.21 16.75
CA PHE A 348 -39.23 -25.26 18.21
C PHE A 348 -39.74 -23.95 18.80
N GLY A 349 -39.99 -22.92 17.97
CA GLY A 349 -40.49 -21.61 18.40
C GLY A 349 -39.52 -20.85 19.29
N LEU A 350 -38.20 -20.97 19.06
CA LEU A 350 -37.18 -20.33 19.89
C LEU A 350 -36.95 -18.88 19.45
N THR A 351 -36.75 -18.00 20.44
CA THR A 351 -36.44 -16.58 20.23
C THR A 351 -34.97 -16.34 19.88
N ASP A 352 -34.65 -15.17 19.32
CA ASP A 352 -33.26 -14.78 19.05
C ASP A 352 -32.40 -14.74 20.31
N ALA A 353 -32.95 -14.33 21.45
CA ALA A 353 -32.24 -14.36 22.73
C ALA A 353 -31.86 -15.79 23.15
N GLN A 354 -32.67 -16.78 22.79
CA GLN A 354 -32.41 -18.20 23.02
C GLN A 354 -31.47 -18.82 21.98
N LEU A 355 -31.44 -18.33 20.75
CA LEU A 355 -30.58 -18.86 19.68
C LEU A 355 -29.17 -18.23 19.66
N TRP A 356 -29.10 -16.94 19.97
CA TRP A 356 -27.94 -16.08 19.78
C TRP A 356 -27.48 -15.37 21.05
N GLY A 357 -28.39 -15.16 22.01
CA GLY A 357 -28.12 -14.46 23.25
C GLY A 357 -27.60 -15.33 24.40
N GLU A 358 -27.65 -14.78 25.61
CA GLU A 358 -27.19 -15.43 26.84
C GLU A 358 -28.08 -16.62 27.26
N LEU A 359 -29.36 -16.62 26.85
CA LEU A 359 -30.31 -17.68 27.18
C LEU A 359 -30.04 -18.99 26.44
N ARG A 360 -29.06 -19.02 25.51
CA ARG A 360 -28.76 -20.20 24.69
C ARG A 360 -28.34 -21.45 25.46
N ASN A 361 -27.85 -21.28 26.69
CA ASN A 361 -27.43 -22.38 27.54
C ASN A 361 -28.48 -22.72 28.63
N GLU A 362 -29.53 -21.92 28.78
CA GLU A 362 -30.56 -22.15 29.79
C GLU A 362 -31.50 -23.28 29.37
N VAL A 363 -31.83 -24.18 30.28
CA VAL A 363 -32.73 -25.30 30.01
C VAL A 363 -34.15 -24.79 29.84
N ILE A 364 -34.77 -25.10 28.70
CA ILE A 364 -36.19 -24.82 28.48
C ILE A 364 -36.97 -25.95 29.14
N ALA A 365 -37.77 -25.61 30.16
CA ALA A 365 -38.51 -26.58 30.95
C ALA A 365 -39.38 -27.52 30.10
N GLU A 366 -40.01 -27.00 29.05
CA GLU A 366 -40.86 -27.77 28.12
C GLU A 366 -40.09 -28.89 27.39
N PHE A 367 -38.85 -28.62 26.99
CA PHE A 367 -38.05 -29.55 26.21
C PHE A 367 -37.07 -30.39 27.05
N GLY A 368 -36.85 -30.02 28.31
CA GLY A 368 -35.83 -30.64 29.17
C GLY A 368 -34.39 -30.43 28.66
N HIS A 369 -34.20 -29.53 27.69
CA HIS A 369 -32.94 -29.27 27.02
C HIS A 369 -32.74 -27.76 26.83
N SER A 370 -31.48 -27.31 26.79
CA SER A 370 -31.16 -25.93 26.40
C SER A 370 -31.23 -25.75 24.87
N PRO A 371 -31.46 -24.52 24.37
CA PRO A 371 -31.42 -24.23 22.93
C PRO A 371 -30.17 -24.79 22.25
N ARG A 372 -29.01 -24.64 22.91
CA ARG A 372 -27.73 -25.19 22.46
C ARG A 372 -27.73 -26.69 22.30
N ALA A 373 -28.24 -27.42 23.29
CA ALA A 373 -28.33 -28.87 23.21
C ALA A 373 -29.26 -29.30 22.06
N ILE A 374 -30.37 -28.57 21.85
CA ILE A 374 -31.33 -28.87 20.77
C ILE A 374 -30.67 -28.69 19.40
N TYR A 375 -30.08 -27.53 19.10
CA TYR A 375 -29.50 -27.31 17.77
C TYR A 375 -28.25 -28.17 17.53
N GLN A 376 -27.49 -28.53 18.57
CA GLN A 376 -26.37 -29.48 18.42
C GLN A 376 -26.89 -30.86 18.03
N ARG A 377 -27.92 -31.37 18.71
CA ARG A 377 -28.50 -32.68 18.41
C ARG A 377 -29.16 -32.72 17.03
N PHE A 378 -29.93 -31.69 16.70
CA PHE A 378 -30.54 -31.54 15.38
C PHE A 378 -29.49 -31.54 14.27
N GLY A 379 -28.42 -30.75 14.45
CA GLY A 379 -27.30 -30.72 13.51
C GLY A 379 -26.65 -32.09 13.30
N SER A 380 -26.44 -32.85 14.38
CA SER A 380 -25.88 -34.21 14.32
C SER A 380 -26.78 -35.20 13.59
N VAL A 381 -28.10 -35.22 13.88
CA VAL A 381 -29.04 -36.13 13.20
C VAL A 381 -29.09 -35.84 11.70
N CYS A 382 -29.09 -34.57 11.28
CA CYS A 382 -29.07 -34.24 9.86
C CYS A 382 -27.79 -34.75 9.16
N ARG A 383 -26.65 -34.79 9.86
CA ARG A 383 -25.39 -35.34 9.32
C ARG A 383 -25.42 -36.86 9.14
N GLU A 384 -26.26 -37.59 9.88
CA GLU A 384 -26.46 -39.04 9.67
C GLU A 384 -27.15 -39.32 8.34
N ILE A 385 -28.00 -38.41 7.88
CA ILE A 385 -28.69 -38.50 6.58
C ILE A 385 -27.73 -38.07 5.47
N ASP A 386 -27.06 -36.94 5.67
CA ASP A 386 -26.11 -36.39 4.71
C ASP A 386 -24.99 -35.63 5.44
N PRO A 387 -23.74 -36.15 5.40
CA PRO A 387 -22.60 -35.54 6.07
C PRO A 387 -22.36 -34.07 5.71
N ASP A 388 -22.74 -33.65 4.49
CA ASP A 388 -22.45 -32.33 3.92
C ASP A 388 -23.67 -31.38 3.94
N VAL A 389 -24.77 -31.80 4.58
CA VAL A 389 -26.05 -31.06 4.58
C VAL A 389 -25.91 -29.57 4.93
N TRP A 390 -25.09 -29.26 5.93
CA TRP A 390 -24.88 -27.87 6.38
C TRP A 390 -23.78 -27.15 5.59
N LEU A 391 -22.82 -27.92 5.06
CA LEU A 391 -21.72 -27.39 4.27
C LEU A 391 -22.21 -26.84 2.93
N ARG A 392 -23.13 -27.53 2.25
CA ARG A 392 -23.72 -27.05 0.99
C ARG A 392 -24.46 -25.73 1.15
N GLY A 393 -25.24 -25.59 2.23
CA GLY A 393 -25.94 -24.35 2.55
C GLY A 393 -24.98 -23.19 2.82
N LEU A 394 -23.90 -23.45 3.58
CA LEU A 394 -22.84 -22.48 3.82
C LEU A 394 -22.19 -22.03 2.50
N LEU A 395 -21.75 -22.98 1.67
CA LEU A 395 -21.06 -22.69 0.41
C LEU A 395 -21.93 -21.88 -0.55
N ALA A 396 -23.21 -22.22 -0.68
CA ALA A 396 -24.14 -21.45 -1.50
C ALA A 396 -24.32 -20.00 -0.99
N GLY A 397 -24.39 -19.82 0.34
CA GLY A 397 -24.47 -18.48 0.94
C GLY A 397 -23.19 -17.66 0.76
N VAL A 398 -22.03 -18.31 0.88
CA VAL A 398 -20.72 -17.70 0.61
C VAL A 398 -20.64 -17.29 -0.86
N GLU A 399 -20.97 -18.19 -1.79
CA GLU A 399 -20.93 -17.92 -3.23
C GLU A 399 -21.81 -16.71 -3.60
N ALA A 400 -23.03 -16.65 -3.06
CA ALA A 400 -23.93 -15.51 -3.24
C ALA A 400 -23.29 -14.20 -2.77
N LEU A 401 -22.75 -14.15 -1.53
CA LEU A 401 -22.09 -12.97 -0.98
C LEU A 401 -20.85 -12.56 -1.80
N LEU A 402 -20.04 -13.53 -2.21
CA LEU A 402 -18.86 -13.27 -3.04
C LEU A 402 -19.23 -12.74 -4.42
N SER A 403 -20.31 -13.27 -5.03
CA SER A 403 -20.82 -12.80 -6.33
C SER A 403 -21.34 -11.35 -6.28
N GLU A 404 -21.80 -10.90 -5.11
CA GLU A 404 -22.17 -9.51 -4.82
C GLU A 404 -20.95 -8.61 -4.53
N GLY A 405 -19.72 -9.15 -4.59
CA GLY A 405 -18.50 -8.43 -4.26
C GLY A 405 -18.30 -8.20 -2.75
N ARG A 406 -19.02 -8.91 -1.89
CA ARG A 406 -18.82 -8.84 -0.43
C ARG A 406 -17.62 -9.69 -0.02
N ARG A 407 -16.95 -9.25 1.04
CA ARG A 407 -15.90 -10.04 1.71
C ARG A 407 -16.53 -10.91 2.79
N VAL A 408 -16.07 -12.14 2.93
CA VAL A 408 -16.70 -13.14 3.80
C VAL A 408 -15.69 -13.71 4.79
N VAL A 409 -16.07 -13.85 6.05
CA VAL A 409 -15.29 -14.54 7.09
C VAL A 409 -16.11 -15.68 7.70
N CYS A 410 -15.52 -16.87 7.79
CA CYS A 410 -16.11 -18.03 8.45
C CYS A 410 -15.29 -18.42 9.70
N THR A 411 -15.95 -18.65 10.84
CA THR A 411 -15.29 -18.80 12.15
C THR A 411 -15.53 -20.13 12.88
N ASP A 412 -16.25 -21.06 12.26
CA ASP A 412 -16.79 -22.25 12.94
C ASP A 412 -16.50 -23.54 12.19
N LEU A 413 -15.23 -23.72 11.80
CA LEU A 413 -14.74 -24.96 11.21
C LEU A 413 -14.37 -25.97 12.29
N ARG A 414 -14.82 -27.21 12.10
CA ARG A 414 -14.75 -28.31 13.07
C ARG A 414 -14.19 -29.60 12.49
N THR A 415 -14.35 -29.85 11.19
CA THR A 415 -13.93 -31.12 10.57
C THR A 415 -12.98 -30.89 9.40
N HIS A 416 -12.17 -31.89 9.06
CA HIS A 416 -11.26 -31.82 7.91
C HIS A 416 -12.03 -31.53 6.60
N ALA A 417 -13.19 -32.16 6.41
CA ALA A 417 -14.04 -31.95 5.24
C ALA A 417 -14.51 -30.48 5.11
N GLU A 418 -14.84 -29.82 6.22
CA GLU A 418 -15.21 -28.40 6.21
C GLU A 418 -14.02 -27.51 5.80
N PHE A 419 -12.80 -27.83 6.25
CA PHE A 419 -11.58 -27.11 5.84
C PHE A 419 -11.28 -27.29 4.35
N GLU A 420 -11.33 -28.52 3.86
CA GLU A 420 -11.06 -28.82 2.45
C GLU A 420 -12.07 -28.14 1.53
N ALA A 421 -13.35 -28.23 1.86
CA ALA A 421 -14.41 -27.63 1.06
C ALA A 421 -14.32 -26.09 1.03
N LEU A 422 -14.00 -25.43 2.15
CA LEU A 422 -13.80 -23.99 2.13
C LEU A 422 -12.54 -23.60 1.34
N ARG A 423 -11.46 -24.40 1.42
CA ARG A 423 -10.25 -24.19 0.62
C ARG A 423 -10.55 -24.32 -0.88
N GLU A 424 -11.31 -25.33 -1.28
CA GLU A 424 -11.75 -25.53 -2.67
C GLU A 424 -12.66 -24.38 -3.16
N ALA A 425 -13.47 -23.82 -2.27
CA ALA A 425 -14.25 -22.61 -2.51
C ALA A 425 -13.42 -21.30 -2.50
N GLY A 426 -12.10 -21.40 -2.37
CA GLY A 426 -11.18 -20.26 -2.45
C GLY A 426 -10.93 -19.51 -1.14
N ALA A 427 -11.23 -20.12 0.01
CA ALA A 427 -10.94 -19.51 1.31
C ALA A 427 -9.43 -19.46 1.61
N ALA A 428 -8.96 -18.31 2.06
CA ALA A 428 -7.68 -18.22 2.76
C ALA A 428 -7.84 -18.81 4.17
N LEU A 429 -7.19 -19.95 4.42
CA LEU A 429 -7.24 -20.63 5.71
C LEU A 429 -6.30 -19.96 6.73
N TRP A 430 -6.87 -19.55 7.87
CA TRP A 430 -6.18 -18.86 8.95
C TRP A 430 -6.23 -19.67 10.24
N ARG A 431 -5.19 -19.53 11.07
CA ARG A 431 -5.15 -20.13 12.41
C ARG A 431 -4.81 -19.08 13.46
N VAL A 432 -5.57 -19.02 14.55
CA VAL A 432 -5.25 -18.20 15.73
C VAL A 432 -4.74 -19.11 16.84
N ASN A 433 -3.53 -18.84 17.31
CA ASN A 433 -2.86 -19.57 18.38
C ASN A 433 -2.70 -18.67 19.61
N ARG A 434 -2.96 -19.20 20.80
CA ARG A 434 -2.71 -18.53 22.09
C ARG A 434 -2.22 -19.56 23.10
N ARG A 435 -1.13 -19.25 23.81
CA ARG A 435 -0.59 -20.11 24.87
C ARG A 435 -1.62 -20.30 25.97
N GLY A 436 -1.82 -21.55 26.36
CA GLY A 436 -2.79 -21.92 27.40
C GLY A 436 -4.26 -21.87 26.96
N ALA A 437 -4.55 -21.62 25.67
CA ALA A 437 -5.89 -21.78 25.12
C ALA A 437 -6.24 -23.27 24.89
N GLY A 438 -7.53 -23.58 24.93
CA GLY A 438 -8.08 -24.94 24.93
C GLY A 438 -9.00 -25.18 26.13
N ALA A 439 -10.08 -25.94 25.92
CA ALA A 439 -10.99 -26.26 27.01
C ALA A 439 -10.30 -27.20 28.04
N PRO A 440 -10.39 -26.91 29.34
CA PRO A 440 -9.82 -27.79 30.37
C PRO A 440 -10.62 -29.09 30.53
N GLY A 441 -9.93 -30.20 30.79
CA GLY A 441 -10.56 -31.50 31.11
C GLY A 441 -11.14 -32.27 29.91
N GLU A 442 -12.18 -33.07 30.13
CA GLU A 442 -12.86 -33.91 29.12
C GLU A 442 -13.51 -33.10 27.98
N LEU A 443 -13.79 -31.80 28.19
CA LEU A 443 -14.28 -30.87 27.15
C LEU A 443 -13.25 -30.60 26.04
N GLY A 444 -11.96 -30.81 26.30
CA GLY A 444 -10.87 -30.69 25.32
C GLY A 444 -10.62 -31.96 24.50
N GLN A 445 -11.41 -33.02 24.73
CA GLN A 445 -11.37 -34.29 23.99
C GLN A 445 -12.49 -34.42 22.95
N ASP A 446 -13.26 -33.35 22.69
CA ASP A 446 -14.28 -33.35 21.65
C ASP A 446 -13.61 -33.65 20.30
N MET A 447 -14.11 -34.64 19.55
CA MET A 447 -13.52 -35.16 18.29
C MET A 447 -13.16 -34.04 17.29
N THR A 448 -13.89 -32.93 17.34
CA THR A 448 -13.70 -31.74 16.51
C THR A 448 -12.48 -30.88 16.90
N GLU A 449 -12.07 -30.87 18.17
CA GLU A 449 -10.81 -30.19 18.58
C GLU A 449 -9.57 -31.02 18.23
N GLN A 450 -9.66 -32.35 18.16
CA GLN A 450 -8.55 -33.22 17.75
C GLN A 450 -8.21 -33.07 16.27
N GLN A 451 -9.22 -33.07 15.38
CA GLN A 451 -8.97 -32.95 13.93
C GLN A 451 -8.41 -31.57 13.52
N ALA A 452 -8.82 -30.49 14.19
CA ALA A 452 -8.24 -29.16 13.98
C ALA A 452 -6.79 -29.06 14.48
N ARG A 453 -6.40 -29.88 15.47
CA ARG A 453 -5.01 -29.99 15.96
C ARG A 453 -4.14 -30.87 15.06
N GLU A 454 -4.74 -31.80 14.31
CA GLU A 454 -4.06 -32.66 13.33
C GLU A 454 -3.67 -31.92 12.04
N LEU A 455 -4.39 -30.84 11.69
CA LEU A 455 -3.95 -29.90 10.65
C LEU A 455 -2.65 -29.21 11.08
N GLY A 456 -1.60 -29.42 10.29
CA GLY A 456 -0.28 -28.85 10.56
C GLY A 456 -0.30 -27.34 10.31
N GLU A 457 0.66 -26.60 10.89
CA GLU A 457 0.78 -25.15 10.63
C GLU A 457 0.94 -24.81 9.14
N ARG A 458 1.43 -25.77 8.33
CA ARG A 458 1.64 -25.63 6.88
C ARG A 458 0.35 -25.60 6.06
N ASP A 459 -0.78 -26.04 6.64
CA ASP A 459 -2.07 -26.05 5.95
C ASP A 459 -2.77 -24.67 5.99
N PHE A 460 -2.21 -23.71 6.74
CA PHE A 460 -2.75 -22.36 6.91
C PHE A 460 -1.87 -21.33 6.21
N GLY A 461 -2.49 -20.46 5.41
CA GLY A 461 -1.80 -19.35 4.74
C GLY A 461 -1.40 -18.23 5.71
N VAL A 462 -2.11 -18.11 6.83
CA VAL A 462 -1.83 -17.13 7.89
C VAL A 462 -1.96 -17.80 9.25
N VAL A 463 -0.93 -17.66 10.10
CA VAL A 463 -0.95 -18.08 11.51
C VAL A 463 -0.77 -16.85 12.39
N LEU A 464 -1.79 -16.51 13.17
CA LEU A 464 -1.82 -15.37 14.09
C LEU A 464 -1.44 -15.82 15.50
N ALA A 465 -0.39 -15.23 16.06
CA ALA A 465 -0.02 -15.41 17.46
C ALA A 465 -0.75 -14.39 18.35
N ASN A 466 -1.60 -14.88 19.25
CA ASN A 466 -2.40 -14.09 20.18
C ASN A 466 -1.90 -14.27 21.63
N ASP A 467 -0.58 -14.12 21.82
CA ASP A 467 0.07 -14.13 23.15
C ASP A 467 0.24 -12.71 23.72
N GLY A 468 -0.06 -11.67 22.93
CA GLY A 468 0.13 -10.26 23.25
C GLY A 468 -1.14 -9.51 23.63
N SER A 469 -1.15 -8.21 23.38
CA SER A 469 -2.26 -7.28 23.57
C SER A 469 -3.33 -7.40 22.48
N LEU A 470 -4.53 -6.87 22.77
CA LEU A 470 -5.61 -6.79 21.77
C LEU A 470 -5.23 -5.93 20.55
N GLU A 471 -4.43 -4.88 20.74
CA GLU A 471 -3.98 -4.04 19.64
C GLU A 471 -3.00 -4.78 18.71
N GLU A 472 -2.12 -5.62 19.29
CA GLU A 472 -1.22 -6.47 18.49
C GLU A 472 -2.00 -7.51 17.68
N LEU A 473 -3.03 -8.14 18.28
CA LEU A 473 -3.93 -9.05 17.55
C LEU A 473 -4.67 -8.31 16.43
N ARG A 474 -5.22 -7.12 16.73
CA ARG A 474 -5.92 -6.27 15.75
C ARG A 474 -5.02 -5.97 14.56
N MET A 475 -3.81 -5.46 14.80
CA MET A 475 -2.86 -5.15 13.73
C MET A 475 -2.46 -6.39 12.92
N ALA A 476 -2.25 -7.53 13.58
CA ALA A 476 -1.93 -8.79 12.91
C ALA A 476 -3.08 -9.27 12.01
N VAL A 477 -4.34 -9.11 12.43
CA VAL A 477 -5.53 -9.42 11.63
C VAL A 477 -5.63 -8.49 10.42
N LEU A 478 -5.54 -7.17 10.62
CA LEU A 478 -5.66 -6.19 9.54
C LEU A 478 -4.55 -6.34 8.48
N TYR A 479 -3.35 -6.74 8.91
CA TYR A 479 -2.23 -7.02 8.01
C TYR A 479 -2.33 -8.40 7.34
N GLY A 480 -2.75 -9.43 8.08
CA GLY A 480 -2.97 -10.76 7.54
C GLY A 480 -4.05 -10.78 6.45
N ALA A 481 -5.06 -9.91 6.59
CA ALA A 481 -6.21 -9.82 5.67
C ALA A 481 -5.83 -9.36 4.27
N ARG A 482 -4.63 -8.78 4.13
CA ARG A 482 -4.12 -8.27 2.87
C ARG A 482 -3.71 -9.45 1.99
N ARG A 483 -4.32 -9.54 0.81
CA ARG A 483 -4.00 -10.49 -0.25
C ARG A 483 -2.57 -10.29 -0.68
N ARG A 484 -1.71 -11.26 -0.36
CA ARG A 484 -0.34 -11.32 -0.86
C ARG A 484 -0.45 -11.77 -2.32
N ARG A 485 -0.22 -10.85 -3.27
CA ARG A 485 -0.17 -11.20 -4.69
C ARG A 485 1.05 -12.05 -5.02
#